data_AF-A0A1H6TM18-F1
#
_entry.id   AF-A0A1H6TM18-F1
#
_cell.length_a   1.000
_cell.length_b   1.000
_cell.length_c   1.000
_cell.angle_alpha   90.00
_cell.angle_beta   90.00
_cell.angle_gamma   90.00
#
_symmetry.space_group_name_H-M   'P 1'
#
loop_
_entity.id
_entity.type
_entity.pdbx_description
1 polymer ?
#
loop_
_entity_poly.entity_id
_entity_poly.type
_entity_poly.pdbx_seq_one_letter_code
_entity_poly.pdbx_strand_id
1 'polypeptide(L)'
;MKRLFLLPLLSLAAATAASAGTIEAPTVSRTAPGEATLSWTDADPVDIFRSDDVDAPVKAMTLVAKASRDGRASVSINPGERPYFLIRDSKSGKTVRVAERLLPLEQGSNFRDIGGYPAAGGKHVRWGLIYRSGGQPMLTPNDLTQIQGLRLAHLVDLRSSEERVLAPSRIEGVPYQAIGYSMSSLLKGNNPGNGEGVYRTMPTMLAPHLKLVFADLLNRDGAIAYNCSAGQDRTGFVTAMILSALGVPRDVILTDYHLSTDYRRPEWEMPKIDPAAHAGDPVAQMFARYQQNPAAAKPQPLKTAEGTAFLAFAFDEIEKKWGSVDAYLAQEAGVSKVELAALRAHYTE
;
A
#
# COMPACT_ATOMS: atom_id res chain seq x y z
N MET A 1 2.58 34.01 -36.98
CA MET A 1 1.44 33.15 -36.55
C MET A 1 1.70 31.71 -37.00
N LYS A 2 2.26 30.85 -36.14
CA LYS A 2 2.37 29.41 -36.41
C LYS A 2 1.55 28.69 -35.34
N ARG A 3 0.47 28.03 -35.79
CA ARG A 3 -0.45 27.25 -34.95
C ARG A 3 0.24 25.98 -34.48
N LEU A 4 0.31 25.80 -33.16
CA LEU A 4 0.78 24.58 -32.51
C LEU A 4 -0.40 23.61 -32.44
N PHE A 5 -0.31 22.48 -33.15
CA PHE A 5 -1.28 21.38 -33.04
C PHE A 5 -1.00 20.62 -31.74
N LEU A 6 -1.96 20.64 -30.81
CA LEU A 6 -2.03 19.68 -29.70
C LEU A 6 -2.46 18.33 -30.28
N LEU A 7 -1.60 17.31 -30.22
CA LEU A 7 -2.05 15.92 -30.30
C LEU A 7 -2.55 15.49 -28.91
N PRO A 8 -3.73 14.86 -28.80
CA PRO A 8 -4.17 14.29 -27.54
C PRO A 8 -3.36 13.03 -27.23
N LEU A 9 -2.91 12.90 -25.97
CA LEU A 9 -2.42 11.62 -25.45
C LEU A 9 -3.57 10.60 -25.50
N LEU A 10 -3.46 9.60 -26.38
CA LEU A 10 -4.27 8.39 -26.30
C LEU A 10 -3.78 7.56 -25.11
N SER A 11 -4.59 7.48 -24.05
CA SER A 11 -4.50 6.41 -23.07
C SER A 11 -4.89 5.09 -23.76
N LEU A 12 -3.95 4.18 -23.95
CA LEU A 12 -4.27 2.81 -24.37
C LEU A 12 -4.92 2.08 -23.18
N ALA A 13 -6.24 2.18 -23.06
CA ALA A 13 -7.02 1.25 -22.26
C ALA A 13 -7.15 -0.05 -23.09
N ALA A 14 -6.37 -1.08 -22.75
CA ALA A 14 -6.64 -2.41 -23.26
C ALA A 14 -7.94 -2.89 -22.63
N ALA A 15 -9.05 -2.81 -23.37
CA ALA A 15 -10.31 -3.40 -22.94
C ALA A 15 -10.17 -4.93 -23.00
N THR A 16 -10.00 -5.58 -21.85
CA THR A 16 -10.18 -7.02 -21.75
C THR A 16 -11.67 -7.31 -21.91
N ALA A 17 -12.03 -8.14 -22.88
CA ALA A 17 -13.40 -8.61 -23.00
C ALA A 17 -13.66 -9.59 -21.85
N ALA A 18 -14.53 -9.22 -20.92
CA ALA A 18 -14.87 -10.07 -19.78
C ALA A 18 -15.54 -11.37 -20.24
N SER A 19 -15.19 -12.46 -19.58
CA SER A 19 -15.88 -13.74 -19.74
C SER A 19 -17.11 -13.80 -18.83
N ALA A 20 -18.16 -14.52 -19.25
CA ALA A 20 -19.38 -14.67 -18.44
C ALA A 20 -19.08 -15.32 -17.08
N GLY A 21 -19.58 -14.71 -16.00
CA GLY A 21 -19.30 -15.17 -14.64
C GLY A 21 -17.88 -14.87 -14.18
N THR A 22 -17.25 -13.82 -14.69
CA THR A 22 -15.93 -13.37 -14.27
C THR A 22 -15.98 -11.86 -14.01
N ILE A 23 -16.13 -11.50 -12.74
CA ILE A 23 -16.05 -10.11 -12.29
C ILE A 23 -14.58 -9.67 -12.41
N GLU A 24 -14.30 -8.79 -13.36
CA GLU A 24 -12.96 -8.28 -13.64
C GLU A 24 -12.76 -6.84 -13.14
N ALA A 25 -11.56 -6.57 -12.66
CA ALA A 25 -11.07 -5.25 -12.24
C ALA A 25 -12.04 -4.45 -11.35
N PRO A 26 -12.61 -5.04 -10.27
CA PRO A 26 -13.49 -4.29 -9.40
C PRO A 26 -12.71 -3.22 -8.64
N THR A 27 -13.23 -1.99 -8.65
CA THR A 27 -12.65 -0.87 -7.90
C THR A 27 -13.72 -0.09 -7.16
N VAL A 28 -13.35 0.51 -6.04
CA VAL A 28 -14.17 1.49 -5.32
C VAL A 28 -13.35 2.76 -5.18
N SER A 29 -13.93 3.88 -5.59
CA SER A 29 -13.33 5.21 -5.47
C SER A 29 -14.32 6.18 -4.85
N ARG A 30 -13.87 6.98 -3.89
CA ARG A 30 -14.67 8.09 -3.36
C ARG A 30 -14.73 9.23 -4.36
N THR A 31 -15.93 9.52 -4.86
CA THR A 31 -16.18 10.61 -5.83
C THR A 31 -16.59 11.90 -5.15
N ALA A 32 -17.13 11.82 -3.93
CA ALA A 32 -17.44 12.96 -3.06
C ALA A 32 -17.38 12.52 -1.58
N PRO A 33 -17.31 13.45 -0.59
CA PRO A 33 -17.22 13.09 0.83
C PRO A 33 -18.27 12.06 1.31
N GLY A 34 -19.47 12.08 0.72
CA GLY A 34 -20.57 11.17 1.05
C GLY A 34 -20.93 10.13 -0.03
N GLU A 35 -20.08 9.91 -1.03
CA GLU A 35 -20.37 9.00 -2.15
C GLU A 35 -19.13 8.21 -2.57
N ALA A 36 -19.29 6.89 -2.71
CA ALA A 36 -18.36 6.03 -3.43
C ALA A 36 -18.99 5.53 -4.73
N THR A 37 -18.15 5.43 -5.75
CA THR A 37 -18.47 4.75 -7.01
C THR A 37 -17.73 3.43 -7.06
N LEU A 38 -18.48 2.36 -7.27
CA LEU A 38 -17.97 1.06 -7.66
C LEU A 38 -17.92 0.99 -9.19
N SER A 39 -16.91 0.31 -9.72
CA SER A 39 -16.87 -0.11 -11.13
C SER A 39 -16.34 -1.53 -11.25
N TRP A 40 -16.82 -2.26 -12.25
CA TRP A 40 -16.43 -3.64 -12.56
C TRP A 40 -16.70 -3.93 -14.02
N THR A 41 -16.15 -5.04 -14.53
CA THR A 41 -16.53 -5.60 -15.83
C THR A 41 -17.06 -7.02 -15.64
N ASP A 42 -18.26 -7.30 -16.15
CA ASP A 42 -18.82 -8.66 -16.23
C ASP A 42 -19.81 -8.70 -17.41
N ALA A 43 -19.97 -9.88 -18.05
CA ALA A 43 -20.98 -10.07 -19.08
C ALA A 43 -22.39 -10.31 -18.49
N ASP A 44 -22.45 -10.77 -17.25
CA ASP A 44 -23.67 -11.06 -16.53
C ASP A 44 -24.05 -9.93 -15.57
N PRO A 45 -25.35 -9.79 -15.21
CA PRO A 45 -25.75 -8.84 -14.17
C PRO A 45 -25.08 -9.18 -12.84
N VAL A 46 -24.81 -8.15 -12.04
CA VAL A 46 -24.29 -8.32 -10.68
C VAL A 46 -25.23 -7.75 -9.62
N ASP A 47 -25.24 -8.40 -8.46
CA ASP A 47 -25.75 -7.84 -7.23
C ASP A 47 -24.60 -7.22 -6.44
N ILE A 48 -24.83 -6.07 -5.81
CA ILE A 48 -23.85 -5.38 -4.98
C ILE A 48 -24.36 -5.34 -3.56
N PHE A 49 -23.54 -5.83 -2.64
CA PHE A 49 -23.80 -5.81 -1.20
C PHE A 49 -22.81 -4.90 -0.50
N ARG A 50 -23.21 -4.29 0.61
CA ARG A 50 -22.40 -3.42 1.48
C ARG A 50 -22.39 -3.93 2.91
N SER A 51 -21.25 -3.80 3.58
CA SER A 51 -21.06 -4.05 5.02
C SER A 51 -19.93 -3.19 5.58
N ASP A 52 -20.00 -2.88 6.87
CA ASP A 52 -18.89 -2.25 7.61
C ASP A 52 -17.91 -3.31 8.17
N ASP A 53 -18.34 -4.58 8.19
CA ASP A 53 -17.53 -5.74 8.53
C ASP A 53 -17.05 -6.44 7.25
N VAL A 54 -15.72 -6.54 7.11
CA VAL A 54 -15.04 -7.18 5.99
C VAL A 54 -15.35 -8.67 5.87
N ASP A 55 -15.58 -9.35 6.99
CA ASP A 55 -15.82 -10.79 7.04
C ASP A 55 -17.32 -11.14 7.03
N ALA A 56 -18.20 -10.14 6.88
CA ALA A 56 -19.64 -10.35 6.86
C ALA A 56 -20.04 -11.32 5.73
N PRO A 57 -20.80 -12.38 6.04
CA PRO A 57 -21.38 -13.25 5.02
C PRO A 57 -22.49 -12.49 4.28
N VAL A 58 -22.73 -12.84 3.01
CA VAL A 58 -23.73 -12.15 2.13
C VAL A 58 -25.08 -11.91 2.80
N LYS A 59 -25.57 -12.89 3.58
CA LYS A 59 -26.85 -12.81 4.30
C LYS A 59 -26.93 -11.71 5.37
N ALA A 60 -25.79 -11.24 5.85
CA ALA A 60 -25.66 -10.16 6.83
C ALA A 60 -25.32 -8.81 6.19
N MET A 61 -25.07 -8.79 4.87
CA MET A 61 -24.77 -7.57 4.13
C MET A 61 -26.04 -6.94 3.56
N THR A 62 -26.03 -5.62 3.39
CA THR A 62 -27.14 -4.87 2.80
C THR A 62 -27.03 -4.86 1.28
N LEU A 63 -28.07 -5.30 0.56
CA LEU A 63 -28.15 -5.19 -0.90
C LEU A 63 -28.33 -3.72 -1.31
N VAL A 64 -27.38 -3.17 -2.07
CA VAL A 64 -27.39 -1.76 -2.54
C VAL A 64 -27.66 -1.62 -4.03
N ALA A 65 -27.40 -2.65 -4.83
CA ALA A 65 -27.83 -2.73 -6.23
C ALA A 65 -28.16 -4.18 -6.59
N LYS A 66 -29.19 -4.40 -7.41
CA LYS A 66 -29.64 -5.73 -7.82
C LYS A 66 -29.60 -5.87 -9.33
N ALA A 67 -29.03 -6.96 -9.83
CA ALA A 67 -28.94 -7.27 -11.27
C ALA A 67 -28.47 -6.08 -12.14
N SER A 68 -27.47 -5.34 -11.66
CA SER A 68 -26.89 -4.20 -12.40
C SER A 68 -26.06 -4.70 -13.58
N ARG A 69 -26.24 -4.06 -14.74
CA ARG A 69 -25.46 -4.29 -15.98
C ARG A 69 -24.59 -3.11 -16.37
N ASP A 70 -24.59 -2.05 -15.56
CA ASP A 70 -24.02 -0.76 -15.96
C ASP A 70 -22.49 -0.74 -15.88
N GLY A 71 -21.89 -1.75 -15.23
CA GLY A 71 -20.45 -1.79 -14.92
C GLY A 71 -20.03 -0.74 -13.89
N ARG A 72 -21.00 -0.04 -13.28
CA ARG A 72 -20.80 0.99 -12.27
C ARG A 72 -22.00 1.11 -11.34
N ALA A 73 -21.76 1.50 -10.10
CA ALA A 73 -22.82 1.83 -9.13
C ALA A 73 -22.34 2.90 -8.15
N SER A 74 -23.18 3.89 -7.89
CA SER A 74 -22.93 4.89 -6.84
C SER A 74 -23.62 4.47 -5.56
N VAL A 75 -22.92 4.60 -4.43
CA VAL A 75 -23.44 4.27 -3.11
C VAL A 75 -23.15 5.42 -2.15
N SER A 76 -24.18 5.83 -1.40
CA SER A 76 -24.02 6.79 -0.32
C SER A 76 -23.26 6.17 0.85
N ILE A 77 -22.26 6.89 1.34
CA ILE A 77 -21.38 6.49 2.44
C ILE A 77 -21.23 7.68 3.39
N ASN A 78 -21.01 7.44 4.68
CA ASN A 78 -20.76 8.55 5.58
C ASN A 78 -19.33 9.10 5.39
N PRO A 79 -19.10 10.40 5.67
CA PRO A 79 -17.74 10.93 5.78
C PRO A 79 -16.95 10.14 6.83
N GLY A 80 -15.76 9.64 6.45
CA GLY A 80 -14.88 8.84 7.33
C GLY A 80 -15.23 7.35 7.45
N GLU A 81 -16.34 6.90 6.88
CA GLU A 81 -16.67 5.47 6.80
C GLU A 81 -15.89 4.80 5.67
N ARG A 82 -15.36 3.59 5.90
CA ARG A 82 -14.75 2.76 4.84
C ARG A 82 -15.49 1.42 4.72
N PRO A 83 -16.59 1.38 3.95
CA PRO A 83 -17.34 0.14 3.77
C PRO A 83 -16.61 -0.86 2.88
N TYR A 84 -16.99 -2.12 3.03
CA TYR A 84 -16.64 -3.22 2.16
C TYR A 84 -17.84 -3.59 1.30
N PHE A 85 -17.56 -3.88 0.04
CA PHE A 85 -18.56 -4.31 -0.92
C PHE A 85 -18.29 -5.73 -1.38
N LEU A 86 -19.37 -6.45 -1.66
CA LEU A 86 -19.31 -7.73 -2.33
C LEU A 86 -20.09 -7.62 -3.64
N ILE A 87 -19.38 -7.77 -4.75
CA ILE A 87 -20.00 -7.87 -6.07
C ILE A 87 -20.24 -9.35 -6.32
N ARG A 88 -21.48 -9.73 -6.56
CA ARG A 88 -21.89 -11.11 -6.82
C ARG A 88 -22.46 -11.21 -8.22
N ASP A 89 -21.85 -12.04 -9.04
CA ASP A 89 -22.41 -12.41 -10.33
C ASP A 89 -23.77 -13.11 -10.12
N SER A 90 -24.83 -12.57 -10.72
CA SER A 90 -26.20 -13.03 -10.45
C SER A 90 -26.50 -14.42 -11.02
N LYS A 91 -25.69 -14.95 -11.96
CA LYS A 91 -25.93 -16.26 -12.60
C LYS A 91 -25.09 -17.39 -12.00
N SER A 92 -23.78 -17.19 -11.96
CA SER A 92 -22.78 -18.13 -11.42
C SER A 92 -22.72 -18.10 -9.89
N GLY A 93 -23.15 -16.99 -9.26
CA GLY A 93 -23.06 -16.81 -7.82
C GLY A 93 -21.65 -16.52 -7.30
N LYS A 94 -20.66 -16.40 -8.18
CA LYS A 94 -19.29 -16.02 -7.80
C LYS A 94 -19.27 -14.62 -7.21
N THR A 95 -18.40 -14.41 -6.24
CA THR A 95 -18.30 -13.14 -5.51
C THR A 95 -16.90 -12.60 -5.52
N VAL A 96 -16.76 -11.28 -5.62
CA VAL A 96 -15.49 -10.57 -5.39
C VAL A 96 -15.71 -9.45 -4.39
N ARG A 97 -14.84 -9.40 -3.37
CA ARG A 97 -14.84 -8.35 -2.37
C ARG A 97 -13.99 -7.17 -2.84
N VAL A 98 -14.49 -5.96 -2.63
CA VAL A 98 -13.81 -4.72 -3.03
C VAL A 98 -14.08 -3.62 -2.01
N ALA A 99 -13.08 -2.77 -1.78
CA ALA A 99 -13.18 -1.60 -0.91
C ALA A 99 -12.31 -0.46 -1.45
N GLU A 100 -12.45 0.73 -0.88
CA GLU A 100 -11.55 1.85 -1.17
C GLU A 100 -10.14 1.50 -0.72
N ARG A 101 -9.16 1.57 -1.63
CA ARG A 101 -7.77 1.23 -1.32
C ARG A 101 -7.11 2.28 -0.42
N LEU A 102 -7.10 3.53 -0.89
CA LEU A 102 -6.55 4.68 -0.17
C LEU A 102 -7.52 5.13 0.91
N LEU A 103 -7.04 5.32 2.13
CA LEU A 103 -7.88 5.83 3.21
C LEU A 103 -8.11 7.34 3.05
N PRO A 104 -9.33 7.84 3.27
CA PRO A 104 -9.67 9.26 3.08
C PRO A 104 -9.25 10.11 4.30
N LEU A 105 -7.95 10.11 4.59
CA LEU A 105 -7.35 10.86 5.69
C LEU A 105 -7.10 12.33 5.29
N GLU A 106 -7.42 13.25 6.18
CA GLU A 106 -7.23 14.70 6.06
C GLU A 106 -5.76 15.08 5.94
N GLN A 107 -4.89 14.53 6.81
CA GLN A 107 -3.45 14.79 6.84
C GLN A 107 -2.63 13.48 6.87
N GLY A 108 -3.20 12.39 6.35
CA GLY A 108 -2.44 11.18 6.04
C GLY A 108 -1.75 11.27 4.67
N SER A 109 -0.59 10.64 4.54
CA SER A 109 0.08 10.40 3.26
C SER A 109 0.15 8.90 2.99
N ASN A 110 -0.27 8.49 1.79
CA ASN A 110 0.00 7.17 1.24
C ASN A 110 -0.52 5.98 2.09
N PHE A 111 -1.49 6.21 2.97
CA PHE A 111 -2.08 5.21 3.88
C PHE A 111 -3.15 4.40 3.14
N ARG A 112 -2.88 3.12 2.89
CA ARG A 112 -3.77 2.25 2.10
C ARG A 112 -3.74 0.80 2.55
N ASP A 113 -4.84 0.12 2.25
CA ASP A 113 -4.98 -1.34 2.34
C ASP A 113 -4.32 -2.01 1.12
N ILE A 114 -3.68 -3.16 1.28
CA ILE A 114 -3.08 -3.92 0.17
C ILE A 114 -3.94 -5.12 -0.28
N GLY A 115 -5.18 -5.22 0.21
CA GLY A 115 -6.16 -6.23 -0.20
C GLY A 115 -6.63 -6.11 -1.66
N GLY A 116 -7.34 -7.13 -2.13
CA GLY A 116 -7.95 -7.19 -3.46
C GLY A 116 -7.02 -7.53 -4.63
N TYR A 117 -5.71 -7.67 -4.41
CA TYR A 117 -4.80 -8.10 -5.48
C TYR A 117 -4.95 -9.60 -5.77
N PRO A 118 -4.86 -10.04 -7.05
CA PRO A 118 -4.84 -11.46 -7.37
C PRO A 118 -3.64 -12.15 -6.72
N ALA A 119 -3.84 -13.36 -6.19
CA ALA A 119 -2.90 -14.08 -5.35
C ALA A 119 -2.86 -15.58 -5.71
N ALA A 120 -2.05 -16.36 -4.98
CA ALA A 120 -1.88 -17.79 -5.23
C ALA A 120 -3.21 -18.56 -5.20
N GLY A 121 -3.38 -19.52 -6.11
CA GLY A 121 -4.54 -20.41 -6.14
C GLY A 121 -5.81 -19.78 -6.72
N GLY A 122 -5.70 -18.70 -7.50
CA GLY A 122 -6.85 -18.02 -8.11
C GLY A 122 -7.66 -17.18 -7.11
N LYS A 123 -7.08 -16.92 -5.93
CA LYS A 123 -7.65 -16.13 -4.85
C LYS A 123 -7.25 -14.66 -4.95
N HIS A 124 -7.74 -13.85 -4.03
CA HIS A 124 -7.30 -12.47 -3.85
C HIS A 124 -6.74 -12.24 -2.45
N VAL A 125 -5.81 -11.29 -2.28
CA VAL A 125 -5.37 -10.82 -0.97
C VAL A 125 -6.60 -10.30 -0.21
N ARG A 126 -6.81 -10.73 1.03
CA ARG A 126 -7.94 -10.29 1.85
C ARG A 126 -7.83 -8.80 2.15
N TRP A 127 -8.97 -8.11 2.04
CA TRP A 127 -9.10 -6.73 2.50
C TRP A 127 -9.07 -6.65 4.03
N GLY A 128 -8.76 -5.46 4.55
CA GLY A 128 -8.94 -5.15 5.97
C GLY A 128 -7.85 -5.66 6.92
N LEU A 129 -6.82 -6.34 6.41
CA LEU A 129 -5.84 -7.04 7.25
C LEU A 129 -4.42 -6.49 7.17
N ILE A 130 -4.02 -5.91 6.03
CA ILE A 130 -2.65 -5.44 5.83
C ILE A 130 -2.67 -4.03 5.24
N TYR A 131 -2.10 -3.10 5.98
CA TYR A 131 -2.04 -1.70 5.62
C TYR A 131 -0.59 -1.22 5.50
N ARG A 132 -0.38 -0.29 4.58
CA ARG A 132 0.89 0.41 4.41
C ARG A 132 0.65 1.92 4.47
N SER A 133 1.59 2.68 5.02
CA SER A 133 1.44 4.14 5.09
C SER A 133 2.75 4.92 5.02
N GLY A 134 2.64 6.23 4.77
CA GLY A 134 3.67 7.20 5.15
C GLY A 134 3.72 7.44 6.66
N GLY A 135 4.63 8.31 7.08
CA GLY A 135 4.75 8.73 8.46
C GLY A 135 3.48 9.43 8.91
N GLN A 136 3.18 9.34 10.21
CA GLN A 136 1.94 9.85 10.78
C GLN A 136 2.10 11.06 11.73
N PRO A 137 3.08 11.99 11.54
CA PRO A 137 3.28 13.07 12.50
C PRO A 137 2.20 14.16 12.43
N MET A 138 1.49 14.27 11.30
CA MET A 138 0.53 15.34 11.04
C MET A 138 -0.94 14.91 11.13
N LEU A 139 -1.24 13.64 11.42
CA LEU A 139 -2.62 13.13 11.46
C LEU A 139 -3.55 13.98 12.34
N THR A 140 -4.74 14.30 11.85
CA THR A 140 -5.74 15.05 12.64
C THR A 140 -6.48 14.14 13.64
N PRO A 141 -7.23 14.69 14.61
CA PRO A 141 -8.11 13.88 15.46
C PRO A 141 -9.14 13.05 14.68
N ASN A 142 -9.61 13.55 13.52
CA ASN A 142 -10.51 12.80 12.66
C ASN A 142 -9.77 11.63 11.99
N ASP A 143 -8.53 11.84 11.53
CA ASP A 143 -7.69 10.75 11.00
C ASP A 143 -7.47 9.64 12.02
N LEU A 144 -7.21 10.02 13.28
CA LEU A 144 -7.02 9.06 14.37
C LEU A 144 -8.28 8.26 14.64
N THR A 145 -9.46 8.89 14.62
CA THR A 145 -10.76 8.19 14.74
C THR A 145 -10.94 7.17 13.61
N GLN A 146 -10.62 7.54 12.36
CA GLN A 146 -10.70 6.62 11.22
C GLN A 146 -9.74 5.43 11.38
N ILE A 147 -8.50 5.68 11.80
CA ILE A 147 -7.48 4.63 12.00
C ILE A 147 -7.85 3.70 13.16
N GLN A 148 -8.42 4.23 14.25
CA GLN A 148 -8.94 3.41 15.35
C GLN A 148 -10.03 2.44 14.86
N GLY A 149 -10.86 2.87 13.90
CA GLY A 149 -11.88 2.04 13.25
C GLY A 149 -11.30 0.82 12.51
N LEU A 150 -10.03 0.87 12.09
CA LEU A 150 -9.34 -0.26 11.45
C LEU A 150 -8.96 -1.37 12.45
N ARG A 151 -8.98 -1.07 13.76
CA ARG A 151 -8.62 -1.99 14.84
C ARG A 151 -7.26 -2.66 14.61
N LEU A 152 -6.25 -1.85 14.30
CA LEU A 152 -4.89 -2.33 14.10
C LEU A 152 -4.39 -3.05 15.37
N ALA A 153 -3.92 -4.27 15.20
CA ALA A 153 -3.26 -5.06 16.24
C ALA A 153 -1.76 -4.74 16.34
N HIS A 154 -1.15 -4.31 15.23
CA HIS A 154 0.28 -4.01 15.16
C HIS A 154 0.57 -2.78 14.29
N LEU A 155 1.53 -1.96 14.74
CA LEU A 155 2.13 -0.88 13.97
C LEU A 155 3.65 -1.05 13.93
N VAL A 156 4.21 -1.31 12.74
CA VAL A 156 5.65 -1.46 12.53
C VAL A 156 6.24 -0.23 11.85
N ASP A 157 7.11 0.49 12.56
CA ASP A 157 7.77 1.70 12.06
C ASP A 157 9.15 1.37 11.50
N LEU A 158 9.28 1.44 10.18
CA LEU A 158 10.50 1.13 9.43
C LEU A 158 11.47 2.32 9.38
N ARG A 159 11.16 3.44 10.03
CA ARG A 159 11.97 4.66 10.00
C ARG A 159 13.23 4.52 10.86
N SER A 160 14.26 5.28 10.49
CA SER A 160 15.46 5.38 11.30
C SER A 160 15.15 5.98 12.67
N SER A 161 16.05 5.80 13.64
CA SER A 161 15.87 6.38 14.97
C SER A 161 15.73 7.91 14.92
N GLU A 162 16.47 8.58 14.04
CA GLU A 162 16.44 10.04 13.89
C GLU A 162 15.09 10.52 13.32
N GLU A 163 14.57 9.86 12.28
CA GLU A 163 13.27 10.19 11.70
C GLU A 163 12.12 10.06 12.73
N ARG A 164 12.18 9.05 13.60
CA ARG A 164 11.16 8.84 14.64
C ARG A 164 11.19 9.92 15.72
N VAL A 165 12.36 10.47 16.01
CA VAL A 165 12.51 11.61 16.94
C VAL A 165 12.00 12.90 16.31
N LEU A 166 12.35 13.16 15.05
CA LEU A 166 11.94 14.37 14.34
C LEU A 166 10.44 14.41 14.02
N ALA A 167 9.84 13.23 13.79
CA ALA A 167 8.44 13.06 13.43
C ALA A 167 7.82 11.89 14.20
N PRO A 168 7.51 12.03 15.49
CA PRO A 168 6.85 10.96 16.23
C PRO A 168 5.50 10.59 15.59
N SER A 169 5.15 9.30 15.62
CA SER A 169 3.80 8.88 15.19
C SER A 169 2.76 9.42 16.17
N ARG A 170 1.60 9.84 15.64
CA ARG A 170 0.43 10.21 16.45
C ARG A 170 -0.53 9.05 16.72
N ILE A 171 -0.29 7.86 16.16
CA ILE A 171 -1.13 6.69 16.41
C ILE A 171 -0.83 6.18 17.82
N GLU A 172 -1.85 6.15 18.66
CA GLU A 172 -1.78 5.68 20.04
C GLU A 172 -2.62 4.41 20.23
N GLY A 173 -2.37 3.65 21.30
CA GLY A 173 -3.17 2.48 21.67
C GLY A 173 -2.96 1.22 20.81
N VAL A 174 -2.07 1.28 19.82
CA VAL A 174 -1.68 0.13 18.98
C VAL A 174 -0.28 -0.33 19.40
N PRO A 175 -0.05 -1.64 19.62
CA PRO A 175 1.28 -2.19 19.82
C PRO A 175 2.27 -1.71 18.74
N TYR A 176 3.26 -0.96 19.19
CA TYR A 176 4.23 -0.28 18.33
C TYR A 176 5.58 -1.00 18.37
N GLN A 177 6.14 -1.30 17.19
CA GLN A 177 7.43 -1.97 17.07
C GLN A 177 8.33 -1.24 16.07
N ALA A 178 9.62 -1.13 16.40
CA ALA A 178 10.62 -0.51 15.55
C ALA A 178 12.00 -1.08 15.84
N ILE A 179 12.86 -1.12 14.82
CA ILE A 179 14.26 -1.54 14.97
C ILE A 179 15.15 -0.32 14.88
N GLY A 180 16.06 -0.15 15.83
CA GLY A 180 16.98 0.97 15.88
C GLY A 180 18.07 0.88 14.81
N TYR A 181 18.14 1.88 13.93
CA TYR A 181 19.26 2.10 13.01
C TYR A 181 19.40 3.59 12.68
N SER A 182 20.57 3.99 12.22
CA SER A 182 20.81 5.38 11.78
C SER A 182 20.52 5.55 10.31
N MET A 183 19.95 6.69 9.92
CA MET A 183 19.77 7.09 8.52
C MET A 183 21.07 7.01 7.72
N SER A 184 22.21 7.29 8.35
CA SER A 184 23.52 7.16 7.71
C SER A 184 23.80 5.74 7.19
N SER A 185 23.26 4.71 7.83
CA SER A 185 23.42 3.32 7.41
C SER A 185 22.64 3.00 6.13
N LEU A 186 21.56 3.73 5.85
CA LEU A 186 20.81 3.65 4.58
C LEU A 186 21.58 4.31 3.43
N LEU A 187 22.32 5.39 3.73
CA LEU A 187 23.02 6.21 2.74
C LEU A 187 24.48 5.75 2.50
N LYS A 188 25.06 4.97 3.42
CA LYS A 188 26.45 4.47 3.31
C LYS A 188 26.62 3.61 2.05
N GLY A 189 27.58 3.99 1.20
CA GLY A 189 27.93 3.28 -0.03
C GLY A 189 27.08 3.66 -1.26
N ASN A 190 26.08 4.53 -1.10
CA ASN A 190 25.18 4.93 -2.17
C ASN A 190 25.28 6.44 -2.44
N ASN A 191 25.53 6.81 -3.68
CA ASN A 191 25.45 8.21 -4.10
C ASN A 191 23.94 8.61 -4.06
N PRO A 192 23.54 9.73 -3.43
CA PRO A 192 22.12 10.08 -3.24
C PRO A 192 21.28 10.22 -4.51
N GLY A 193 21.92 10.30 -5.68
CA GLY A 193 21.25 10.29 -7.00
C GLY A 193 21.04 8.90 -7.61
N ASN A 194 21.52 7.82 -6.98
CA ASN A 194 21.42 6.48 -7.51
C ASN A 194 20.36 5.66 -6.78
N GLY A 195 19.09 5.83 -7.19
CA GLY A 195 17.97 5.03 -6.67
C GLY A 195 18.23 3.52 -6.74
N GLU A 196 18.96 3.04 -7.76
CA GLU A 196 19.35 1.63 -7.86
C GLU A 196 20.18 1.16 -6.66
N GLY A 197 21.24 1.90 -6.29
CA GLY A 197 22.13 1.50 -5.20
C GLY A 197 21.40 1.34 -3.87
N VAL A 198 20.48 2.27 -3.57
CA VAL A 198 19.64 2.18 -2.37
C VAL A 198 18.80 0.90 -2.38
N TYR A 199 18.11 0.60 -3.49
CA TYR A 199 17.25 -0.57 -3.60
C TYR A 199 18.02 -1.90 -3.57
N ARG A 200 19.23 -1.97 -4.11
CA ARG A 200 20.09 -3.18 -3.99
C ARG A 200 20.53 -3.45 -2.55
N THR A 201 20.64 -2.43 -1.70
CA THR A 201 21.01 -2.64 -0.28
C THR A 201 19.82 -3.01 0.61
N MET A 202 18.59 -2.73 0.19
CA MET A 202 17.39 -2.94 1.01
C MET A 202 17.18 -4.38 1.49
N PRO A 203 17.41 -5.44 0.68
CA PRO A 203 17.23 -6.81 1.16
C PRO A 203 18.03 -7.12 2.41
N THR A 204 19.33 -6.80 2.41
CA THR A 204 20.17 -7.03 3.60
C THR A 204 19.79 -6.11 4.76
N MET A 205 19.50 -4.83 4.49
CA MET A 205 19.26 -3.84 5.55
C MET A 205 17.89 -4.02 6.24
N LEU A 206 16.85 -4.38 5.49
CA LEU A 206 15.49 -4.55 6.01
C LEU A 206 15.16 -6.00 6.41
N ALA A 207 16.07 -6.96 6.25
CA ALA A 207 15.86 -8.34 6.72
C ALA A 207 15.35 -8.43 8.18
N PRO A 208 15.93 -7.72 9.16
CA PRO A 208 15.40 -7.72 10.53
C PRO A 208 13.97 -7.18 10.64
N HIS A 209 13.63 -6.16 9.83
CA HIS A 209 12.29 -5.56 9.82
C HIS A 209 11.28 -6.50 9.16
N LEU A 210 11.67 -7.21 8.10
CA LEU A 210 10.82 -8.25 7.50
C LEU A 210 10.54 -9.37 8.49
N LYS A 211 11.54 -9.84 9.24
CA LYS A 211 11.35 -10.86 10.26
C LYS A 211 10.29 -10.43 11.29
N LEU A 212 10.32 -9.17 11.71
CA LEU A 212 9.34 -8.57 12.62
C LEU A 212 7.93 -8.56 12.00
N VAL A 213 7.79 -8.01 10.79
CA VAL A 213 6.51 -7.91 10.08
C VAL A 213 5.90 -9.30 9.80
N PHE A 214 6.72 -10.25 9.37
CA PHE A 214 6.24 -11.61 9.11
C PHE A 214 5.91 -12.37 10.39
N ALA A 215 6.58 -12.09 11.52
CA ALA A 215 6.19 -12.66 12.80
C ALA A 215 4.79 -12.19 13.21
N ASP A 216 4.49 -10.89 13.10
CA ASP A 216 3.15 -10.35 13.38
C ASP A 216 2.09 -10.95 12.43
N LEU A 217 2.40 -11.07 11.13
CA LEU A 217 1.51 -11.71 10.16
C LEU A 217 1.26 -13.20 10.48
N LEU A 218 2.27 -13.91 10.98
CA LEU A 218 2.13 -15.33 11.34
C LEU A 218 1.36 -15.55 12.65
N ASN A 219 1.40 -14.58 13.57
CA ASN A 219 0.59 -14.60 14.79
C ASN A 219 -0.91 -14.45 14.49
N ARG A 220 -1.26 -13.66 13.45
CA ARG A 220 -2.65 -13.46 12.97
C ARG A 220 -3.59 -12.84 14.02
N ASP A 221 -3.06 -11.97 14.86
CA ASP A 221 -3.81 -11.33 15.95
C ASP A 221 -4.65 -10.11 15.50
N GLY A 222 -4.73 -9.86 14.19
CA GLY A 222 -5.55 -8.82 13.60
C GLY A 222 -4.87 -8.09 12.46
N ALA A 223 -5.33 -6.87 12.19
CA ALA A 223 -4.80 -6.04 11.13
C ALA A 223 -3.43 -5.45 11.50
N ILE A 224 -2.51 -5.39 10.55
CA ILE A 224 -1.19 -4.75 10.71
C ILE A 224 -1.07 -3.52 9.83
N ALA A 225 -0.43 -2.47 10.35
CA ALA A 225 0.06 -1.35 9.55
C ALA A 225 1.59 -1.27 9.65
N TYR A 226 2.25 -0.88 8.58
CA TYR A 226 3.68 -0.53 8.60
C TYR A 226 3.99 0.70 7.77
N ASN A 227 4.97 1.47 8.22
CA ASN A 227 5.26 2.77 7.63
C ASN A 227 6.75 3.06 7.51
N CYS A 228 7.08 3.96 6.60
CA CYS A 228 8.33 4.70 6.60
C CYS A 228 7.99 6.20 6.56
N SER A 229 8.88 7.10 6.14
CA SER A 229 8.54 8.53 6.06
C SER A 229 7.55 8.83 4.94
N ALA A 230 7.85 8.42 3.71
CA ALA A 230 6.99 8.62 2.54
C ALA A 230 5.97 7.48 2.30
N GLY A 231 6.14 6.35 2.99
CA GLY A 231 5.38 5.13 2.72
C GLY A 231 5.71 4.50 1.36
N GLN A 232 6.86 4.86 0.80
CA GLN A 232 7.22 4.59 -0.58
C GLN A 232 8.32 3.54 -0.69
N ASP A 233 9.54 3.85 -0.22
CA ASP A 233 10.71 3.04 -0.54
C ASP A 233 10.84 1.82 0.38
N ARG A 234 11.16 2.03 1.66
CA ARG A 234 11.24 0.95 2.67
C ARG A 234 9.89 0.21 2.81
N THR A 235 8.80 0.95 2.89
CA THR A 235 7.43 0.39 2.90
C THR A 235 7.11 -0.35 1.62
N GLY A 236 7.51 0.15 0.45
CA GLY A 236 7.26 -0.51 -0.83
C GLY A 236 8.03 -1.81 -0.97
N PHE A 237 9.28 -1.85 -0.50
CA PHE A 237 10.05 -3.09 -0.41
C PHE A 237 9.37 -4.12 0.49
N VAL A 238 8.96 -3.74 1.71
CA VAL A 238 8.23 -4.64 2.63
C VAL A 238 6.91 -5.12 2.00
N THR A 239 6.15 -4.22 1.38
CA THR A 239 4.90 -4.56 0.68
C THR A 239 5.16 -5.57 -0.43
N ALA A 240 6.21 -5.37 -1.22
CA ALA A 240 6.58 -6.25 -2.31
C ALA A 240 6.93 -7.66 -1.82
N MET A 241 7.58 -7.77 -0.67
CA MET A 241 7.88 -9.07 -0.04
C MET A 241 6.62 -9.77 0.46
N ILE A 242 5.71 -9.05 1.11
CA ILE A 242 4.41 -9.60 1.55
C ILE A 242 3.59 -10.08 0.35
N LEU A 243 3.41 -9.24 -0.67
CA LEU A 243 2.63 -9.60 -1.85
C LEU A 243 3.27 -10.78 -2.61
N SER A 244 4.61 -10.83 -2.70
CA SER A 244 5.31 -11.99 -3.28
C SER A 244 5.06 -13.27 -2.47
N ALA A 245 5.10 -13.20 -1.13
CA ALA A 245 4.80 -14.33 -0.26
C ALA A 245 3.36 -14.84 -0.47
N LEU A 246 2.41 -13.94 -0.71
CA LEU A 246 1.00 -14.27 -1.02
C LEU A 246 0.79 -14.76 -2.47
N GLY A 247 1.84 -14.73 -3.31
CA GLY A 247 1.81 -15.20 -4.69
C GLY A 247 1.17 -14.21 -5.65
N VAL A 248 1.23 -12.92 -5.35
CA VAL A 248 0.78 -11.85 -6.25
C VAL A 248 1.77 -11.71 -7.42
N PRO A 249 1.28 -11.58 -8.68
CA PRO A 249 2.14 -11.39 -9.84
C PRO A 249 3.06 -10.16 -9.73
N ARG A 250 4.29 -10.28 -10.24
CA ARG A 250 5.33 -9.24 -10.10
C ARG A 250 4.92 -7.91 -10.72
N ASP A 251 4.24 -7.92 -11.86
CA ASP A 251 3.72 -6.74 -12.54
C ASP A 251 2.64 -6.01 -11.72
N VAL A 252 1.78 -6.77 -11.02
CA VAL A 252 0.80 -6.21 -10.08
C VAL A 252 1.50 -5.57 -8.88
N ILE A 253 2.54 -6.21 -8.34
CA ILE A 253 3.35 -5.65 -7.25
C ILE A 253 4.00 -4.33 -7.67
N LEU A 254 4.59 -4.27 -8.87
CA LEU A 254 5.19 -3.04 -9.39
C LEU A 254 4.14 -1.95 -9.64
N THR A 255 2.93 -2.33 -10.05
CA THR A 255 1.81 -1.40 -10.20
C THR A 255 1.39 -0.79 -8.85
N ASP A 256 1.22 -1.60 -7.79
CA ASP A 256 0.94 -1.09 -6.43
C ASP A 256 2.04 -0.15 -5.92
N TYR A 257 3.29 -0.53 -6.18
CA TYR A 257 4.44 0.26 -5.79
C TYR A 257 4.38 1.67 -6.40
N HIS A 258 4.04 1.77 -7.69
CA HIS A 258 3.91 3.04 -8.41
C HIS A 258 2.73 3.90 -7.96
N LEU A 259 1.67 3.34 -7.37
CA LEU A 259 0.59 4.14 -6.75
C LEU A 259 1.12 5.10 -5.68
N SER A 260 2.29 4.82 -5.10
CA SER A 260 2.91 5.74 -4.14
C SER A 260 3.23 7.12 -4.74
N THR A 261 3.48 7.22 -6.04
CA THR A 261 3.67 8.53 -6.69
C THR A 261 2.37 9.34 -6.71
N ASP A 262 1.22 8.69 -6.82
CA ASP A 262 -0.09 9.36 -6.87
C ASP A 262 -0.67 9.65 -5.48
N TYR A 263 -0.40 8.77 -4.50
CA TYR A 263 -1.01 8.82 -3.17
C TYR A 263 -0.19 9.55 -2.11
N ARG A 264 1.04 9.94 -2.44
CA ARG A 264 1.88 10.71 -1.53
C ARG A 264 1.44 12.16 -1.43
N ARG A 265 1.46 12.65 -0.21
CA ARG A 265 1.19 14.04 0.17
C ARG A 265 2.36 14.55 1.03
N PRO A 266 3.48 14.97 0.38
CA PRO A 266 4.74 15.29 1.06
C PRO A 266 4.60 16.31 2.20
N GLU A 267 3.62 17.21 2.11
CA GLU A 267 3.36 18.24 3.11
C GLU A 267 2.93 17.69 4.49
N TRP A 268 2.50 16.43 4.57
CA TRP A 268 2.07 15.78 5.82
C TRP A 268 3.02 14.69 6.34
N GLU A 269 4.09 14.36 5.59
CA GLU A 269 5.01 13.26 5.91
C GLU A 269 6.00 13.59 7.03
N MET A 270 6.29 14.88 7.25
CA MET A 270 7.27 15.39 8.20
C MET A 270 6.86 16.80 8.65
N PRO A 271 6.90 17.14 9.95
CA PRO A 271 6.70 18.51 10.40
C PRO A 271 7.79 19.43 9.84
N LYS A 272 7.55 20.73 9.79
CA LYS A 272 8.58 21.70 9.39
C LYS A 272 9.76 21.61 10.35
N ILE A 273 10.95 21.35 9.81
CA ILE A 273 12.18 21.26 10.58
C ILE A 273 12.83 22.64 10.61
N ASP A 274 13.01 23.19 11.81
CA ASP A 274 13.84 24.38 12.01
C ASP A 274 15.32 23.98 12.06
N PRO A 275 16.12 24.27 11.02
CA PRO A 275 17.52 23.89 11.01
C PRO A 275 18.33 24.56 12.14
N ALA A 276 17.90 25.71 12.67
CA ALA A 276 18.60 26.37 13.77
C ALA A 276 18.42 25.59 15.09
N ALA A 277 17.21 25.09 15.35
CA ALA A 277 16.90 24.25 16.52
C ALA A 277 17.63 22.89 16.49
N HIS A 278 18.06 22.44 15.30
CA HIS A 278 18.70 21.14 15.09
C HIS A 278 20.11 21.24 14.48
N ALA A 279 20.88 22.28 14.81
CA ALA A 279 22.18 22.56 14.19
C ALA A 279 23.19 21.39 14.28
N GLY A 280 23.13 20.58 15.35
CA GLY A 280 24.01 19.43 15.58
C GLY A 280 23.51 18.09 15.04
N ASP A 281 22.34 18.04 14.39
CA ASP A 281 21.74 16.81 13.87
C ASP A 281 21.83 16.76 12.33
N PRO A 282 22.76 15.98 11.75
CA PRO A 282 22.93 15.90 10.30
C PRO A 282 21.68 15.42 9.55
N VAL A 283 20.84 14.58 10.18
CA VAL A 283 19.62 14.05 9.58
C VAL A 283 18.55 15.13 9.56
N ALA A 284 18.39 15.89 10.64
CA ALA A 284 17.51 17.05 10.66
C ALA A 284 17.93 18.09 9.62
N GLN A 285 19.23 18.38 9.48
CA GLN A 285 19.74 19.27 8.45
C GLN A 285 19.44 18.76 7.03
N MET A 286 19.55 17.45 6.81
CA MET A 286 19.18 16.83 5.53
C MET A 286 17.70 17.03 5.21
N PHE A 287 16.80 16.75 6.17
CA PHE A 287 15.37 16.95 5.97
C PHE A 287 14.99 18.42 5.80
N ALA A 288 15.62 19.34 6.55
CA ALA A 288 15.42 20.78 6.36
C ALA A 288 15.80 21.23 4.95
N ARG A 289 16.94 20.76 4.41
CA ARG A 289 17.35 21.02 3.01
C ARG A 289 16.37 20.41 2.00
N TYR A 290 15.88 19.20 2.27
CA TYR A 290 14.87 18.56 1.44
C TYR A 290 13.58 19.39 1.41
N GLN A 291 13.12 19.90 2.56
CA GLN A 291 11.93 20.77 2.64
C GLN A 291 12.09 22.13 1.93
N GLN A 292 13.33 22.60 1.75
CA GLN A 292 13.62 23.83 0.98
C GLN A 292 13.69 23.60 -0.52
N ASN A 293 13.82 22.35 -0.98
CA ASN A 293 13.89 22.03 -2.40
C ASN A 293 12.49 22.00 -3.04
N PRO A 294 12.16 22.87 -4.01
CA PRO A 294 10.85 22.86 -4.65
C PRO A 294 10.49 21.54 -5.35
N ALA A 295 11.49 20.77 -5.80
CA ALA A 295 11.26 19.45 -6.39
C ALA A 295 10.74 18.44 -5.35
N ALA A 296 11.17 18.56 -4.10
CA ALA A 296 10.75 17.67 -3.01
C ALA A 296 9.29 17.88 -2.57
N ALA A 297 8.70 19.02 -2.93
CA ALA A 297 7.28 19.30 -2.67
C ALA A 297 6.33 18.45 -3.51
N LYS A 298 6.85 17.71 -4.51
CA LYS A 298 6.07 16.79 -5.35
C LYS A 298 6.63 15.38 -5.26
N PRO A 299 5.78 14.34 -5.26
CA PRO A 299 6.24 12.96 -5.40
C PRO A 299 7.07 12.81 -6.68
N GLN A 300 8.24 12.17 -6.55
CA GLN A 300 9.12 11.91 -7.68
C GLN A 300 8.79 10.56 -8.32
N PRO A 301 9.02 10.39 -9.64
CA PRO A 301 8.84 9.10 -10.30
C PRO A 301 9.70 8.01 -9.65
N LEU A 302 9.11 6.84 -9.45
CA LEU A 302 9.73 5.69 -8.79
C LEU A 302 10.51 4.77 -9.73
N LYS A 303 11.14 5.37 -10.73
CA LYS A 303 11.79 4.68 -11.83
C LYS A 303 12.97 5.48 -12.36
N THR A 304 13.88 4.80 -13.06
CA THR A 304 14.96 5.44 -13.80
C THR A 304 14.42 6.26 -14.97
N ALA A 305 15.29 7.07 -15.59
CA ALA A 305 14.93 7.83 -16.79
C ALA A 305 14.49 6.92 -17.95
N GLU A 306 15.03 5.70 -18.01
CA GLU A 306 14.73 4.66 -18.99
C GLU A 306 13.42 3.90 -18.66
N GLY A 307 12.81 4.17 -17.50
CA GLY A 307 11.52 3.60 -17.09
C GLY A 307 11.60 2.39 -16.18
N THR A 308 12.78 1.95 -15.75
CA THR A 308 12.93 0.79 -14.84
C THR A 308 12.51 1.16 -13.43
N ALA A 309 11.53 0.46 -12.85
CA ALA A 309 11.10 0.67 -11.47
C ALA A 309 12.28 0.43 -10.50
N PHE A 310 12.52 1.33 -9.53
CA PHE A 310 13.64 1.12 -8.60
C PHE A 310 13.51 -0.18 -7.79
N LEU A 311 12.27 -0.58 -7.49
CA LEU A 311 11.97 -1.84 -6.81
C LEU A 311 12.48 -3.08 -7.56
N ALA A 312 12.60 -3.02 -8.89
CA ALA A 312 13.16 -4.11 -9.69
C ALA A 312 14.60 -4.43 -9.27
N PHE A 313 15.41 -3.42 -8.94
CA PHE A 313 16.80 -3.63 -8.52
C PHE A 313 16.92 -4.39 -7.19
N ALA A 314 15.94 -4.24 -6.29
CA ALA A 314 15.89 -5.02 -5.05
C ALA A 314 15.56 -6.49 -5.34
N PHE A 315 14.65 -6.75 -6.27
CA PHE A 315 14.35 -8.10 -6.72
C PHE A 315 15.51 -8.77 -7.43
N ASP A 316 16.18 -8.06 -8.36
CA ASP A 316 17.36 -8.57 -9.05
C ASP A 316 18.45 -8.96 -8.05
N GLU A 317 18.66 -8.14 -7.01
CA GLU A 317 19.63 -8.44 -5.96
C GLU A 317 19.21 -9.67 -5.14
N ILE A 318 17.91 -9.80 -4.83
CA ILE A 318 17.36 -10.97 -4.15
C ILE A 318 17.61 -12.24 -4.98
N GLU A 319 17.27 -12.21 -6.25
CA GLU A 319 17.40 -13.34 -7.18
C GLU A 319 18.88 -13.70 -7.39
N LYS A 320 19.77 -12.70 -7.46
CA LYS A 320 21.21 -12.91 -7.57
C LYS A 320 21.84 -13.57 -6.34
N LYS A 321 21.43 -13.19 -5.13
CA LYS A 321 22.06 -13.63 -3.86
C LYS A 321 21.40 -14.85 -3.23
N TRP A 322 20.08 -14.95 -3.31
CA TRP A 322 19.29 -16.01 -2.67
C TRP A 322 18.57 -16.92 -3.69
N GLY A 323 18.55 -16.57 -4.97
CA GLY A 323 17.93 -17.37 -6.04
C GLY A 323 16.43 -17.13 -6.22
N SER A 324 15.70 -16.77 -5.17
CA SER A 324 14.28 -16.40 -5.24
C SER A 324 13.84 -15.61 -4.01
N VAL A 325 12.67 -14.96 -4.11
CA VAL A 325 12.04 -14.28 -2.96
C VAL A 325 11.68 -15.27 -1.86
N ASP A 326 11.16 -16.46 -2.20
CA ASP A 326 10.84 -17.49 -1.21
C ASP A 326 12.10 -17.96 -0.45
N ALA A 327 13.23 -18.14 -1.13
CA ALA A 327 14.49 -18.52 -0.50
C ALA A 327 15.03 -17.39 0.40
N TYR A 328 14.95 -16.14 -0.06
CA TYR A 328 15.30 -14.97 0.73
C TYR A 328 14.45 -14.85 2.00
N LEU A 329 13.13 -14.98 1.89
CA LEU A 329 12.24 -14.90 3.05
C LEU A 329 12.45 -16.06 4.04
N ALA A 330 12.72 -17.27 3.55
CA ALA A 330 13.06 -18.39 4.40
C ALA A 330 14.35 -18.16 5.18
N GLN A 331 15.39 -17.66 4.50
CA GLN A 331 16.71 -17.45 5.11
C GLN A 331 16.76 -16.24 6.03
N GLU A 332 16.21 -15.10 5.60
CA GLU A 332 16.40 -13.80 6.26
C GLU A 332 15.24 -13.43 7.19
N ALA A 333 14.02 -13.85 6.86
CA ALA A 333 12.81 -13.54 7.63
C ALA A 333 12.23 -14.75 8.39
N GLY A 334 12.78 -15.96 8.21
CA GLY A 334 12.30 -17.18 8.87
C GLY A 334 10.97 -17.71 8.33
N VAL A 335 10.60 -17.34 7.11
CA VAL A 335 9.33 -17.74 6.49
C VAL A 335 9.56 -18.96 5.61
N SER A 336 9.47 -20.16 6.18
CA SER A 336 9.64 -21.39 5.40
C SER A 336 8.42 -21.65 4.50
N LYS A 337 8.46 -22.74 3.72
CA LYS A 337 7.31 -23.17 2.90
C LYS A 337 6.05 -23.41 3.73
N VAL A 338 6.20 -23.85 4.99
CA VAL A 338 5.08 -24.07 5.90
C VAL A 338 4.44 -22.74 6.28
N GLU A 339 5.24 -21.75 6.70
CA GLU A 339 4.78 -20.39 7.01
C GLU A 339 4.18 -19.71 5.78
N LEU A 340 4.76 -19.86 4.58
CA LEU A 340 4.19 -19.33 3.34
C LEU A 340 2.80 -19.90 3.06
N ALA A 341 2.62 -21.23 3.19
CA ALA A 341 1.31 -21.85 3.03
C ALA A 341 0.31 -21.36 4.08
N ALA A 342 0.77 -21.18 5.31
CA ALA A 342 -0.01 -20.66 6.42
C ALA A 342 -0.48 -19.21 6.15
N LEU A 343 0.41 -18.34 5.67
CA LEU A 343 0.08 -16.96 5.28
C LEU A 343 -0.94 -16.93 4.15
N ARG A 344 -0.71 -17.71 3.08
CA ARG A 344 -1.65 -17.80 1.94
C ARG A 344 -3.02 -18.28 2.39
N ALA A 345 -3.09 -19.28 3.27
CA ALA A 345 -4.37 -19.77 3.78
C ALA A 345 -5.15 -18.71 4.57
N HIS A 346 -4.47 -17.82 5.29
CA HIS A 346 -5.11 -16.82 6.14
C HIS A 346 -5.40 -15.50 5.41
N TYR A 347 -4.48 -15.02 4.56
CA TYR A 347 -4.53 -13.70 3.93
C TYR A 347 -5.02 -13.73 2.48
N THR A 348 -5.54 -14.86 1.99
CA THR A 348 -6.17 -14.93 0.67
C THR A 348 -7.58 -15.55 0.73
N GLU A 349 -8.53 -14.94 0.02
CA GLU A 349 -9.94 -15.35 -0.07
C GLU A 349 -10.36 -15.74 -1.49
#